data_AF-A0A915A287-F1
#
_entry.id   AF-A0A915A287-F1
#
_cell.length_a   1.000
_cell.length_b   1.000
_cell.length_c   1.000
_cell.angle_alpha   90.00
_cell.angle_beta   90.00
_cell.angle_gamma   90.00
#
_symmetry.space_group_name_H-M   'P 1'
#
loop_
_entity.id
_entity.type
_entity.pdbx_description
1 polymer ?
#
loop_
_entity_poly.entity_id
_entity_poly.type
_entity_poly.pdbx_seq_one_letter_code
_entity_poly.pdbx_strand_id
1 'polypeptide(L)'
;MDREKKIAHSGRVDISDSGEEEGEPCGAKRLPLQKKEVKRVCLIGASRHDARLVALLKDHFCVDVIESETGTEYKDDPNMVFLCADFIYDQHFKDLRSRGSLVIGPALVTLCASKSEPLFFPRANCPLYTDSMAGITVALSGISRARCRETASLVRFMGGSVHRRFSPRVTHLITDSVLCSQYHKAVAAQRYVVHLRWVHAAWALRDDINISITAPHFVRGFLVEPFCGLSIWFVGYSAEELIGLRLRTVEHMGKLAAHVRDATHVVVSNNADISLGDFSRRQKIVHDEWFWACIRLSSCADEDNYKWVERERAKKDHDPRPAGSFLRLIAFWSLRQLGQ
;
A
#
# COMPACT_ATOMS: atom_id res chain seq x y z
N MET A 1 -29.19 -33.29 -24.67
CA MET A 1 -29.38 -31.84 -24.43
C MET A 1 -29.44 -31.68 -22.93
N ASP A 2 -28.29 -31.52 -22.27
CA ASP A 2 -28.25 -31.13 -20.86
C ASP A 2 -26.89 -30.48 -20.62
N ARG A 3 -26.90 -29.15 -20.56
CA ARG A 3 -25.74 -28.34 -20.19
C ARG A 3 -26.03 -27.66 -18.85
N GLU A 4 -25.07 -27.86 -17.96
CA GLU A 4 -24.55 -26.87 -17.02
C GLU A 4 -25.48 -26.32 -15.94
N LYS A 5 -25.16 -26.66 -14.68
CA LYS A 5 -25.04 -25.69 -13.59
C LYS A 5 -23.88 -26.09 -12.67
N LYS A 6 -22.70 -25.54 -12.96
CA LYS A 6 -21.53 -25.56 -12.06
C LYS A 6 -21.67 -24.37 -11.10
N ILE A 7 -21.92 -24.65 -9.82
CA ILE A 7 -21.91 -23.65 -8.76
C ILE A 7 -20.46 -23.33 -8.42
N ALA A 8 -19.98 -22.14 -8.78
CA ALA A 8 -18.70 -21.62 -8.34
C ALA A 8 -18.85 -21.00 -6.94
N HIS A 9 -18.43 -21.74 -5.91
CA HIS A 9 -18.21 -21.19 -4.58
C HIS A 9 -16.91 -20.35 -4.62
N SER A 10 -17.05 -19.02 -4.62
CA SER A 10 -15.95 -18.08 -4.39
C SER A 10 -15.57 -18.13 -2.91
N GLY A 11 -14.63 -19.02 -2.58
CA GLY A 11 -14.08 -19.16 -1.24
C GLY A 11 -13.17 -17.97 -0.91
N ARG A 12 -13.65 -17.11 -0.01
CA ARG A 12 -12.78 -16.22 0.79
C ARG A 12 -12.12 -17.11 1.83
N VAL A 13 -10.88 -17.51 1.58
CA VAL A 13 -10.14 -18.40 2.49
C VAL A 13 -9.39 -17.54 3.50
N ASP A 14 -9.89 -17.54 4.74
CA ASP A 14 -9.08 -17.23 5.91
C ASP A 14 -8.11 -18.39 6.11
N ILE A 15 -6.82 -18.10 5.95
CA ILE A 15 -5.75 -19.08 6.18
C ILE A 15 -5.47 -19.10 7.68
N SER A 16 -6.13 -20.02 8.37
CA SER A 16 -5.60 -20.73 9.53
C SER A 16 -4.90 -21.99 9.04
N ASP A 17 -3.58 -22.07 9.18
CA ASP A 17 -2.90 -23.11 9.98
C ASP A 17 -1.37 -23.16 9.70
N SER A 18 -0.66 -23.45 10.80
CA SER A 18 0.67 -24.05 11.00
C SER A 18 1.90 -23.45 10.31
N GLY A 19 2.64 -22.68 11.11
CA GLY A 19 3.98 -22.16 10.84
C GLY A 19 4.34 -21.09 11.87
N GLU A 20 4.27 -21.46 13.15
CA GLU A 20 4.70 -20.64 14.28
C GLU A 20 6.22 -20.42 14.20
N GLU A 21 6.64 -19.19 13.94
CA GLU A 21 7.79 -18.61 14.62
C GLU A 21 7.20 -17.55 15.56
N GLU A 22 6.80 -18.00 16.75
CA GLU A 22 6.56 -17.11 17.88
C GLU A 22 7.85 -16.36 18.22
N GLY A 23 7.67 -15.12 18.66
CA GLY A 23 8.75 -14.18 18.87
C GLY A 23 9.74 -14.60 19.96
N GLU A 24 11.02 -14.43 19.67
CA GLU A 24 12.02 -14.30 20.73
C GLU A 24 11.78 -13.00 21.52
N PRO A 25 11.86 -13.05 22.86
CA PRO A 25 11.79 -11.86 23.70
C PRO A 25 13.01 -10.96 23.50
N CYS A 26 12.75 -9.66 23.60
CA CYS A 26 13.74 -8.60 23.54
C CYS A 26 14.79 -8.77 24.66
N GLY A 27 16.04 -9.00 24.29
CA GLY A 27 17.13 -9.15 25.29
C GLY A 27 18.54 -9.37 24.74
N ALA A 28 18.72 -9.73 23.46
CA ALA A 28 20.05 -9.79 22.86
C ALA A 28 20.30 -8.54 22.01
N LYS A 29 21.27 -7.72 22.42
CA LYS A 29 21.89 -6.74 21.51
C LYS A 29 22.46 -7.55 20.34
N ARG A 30 21.74 -7.63 19.21
CA ARG A 30 22.31 -8.13 17.96
C ARG A 30 23.53 -7.25 17.66
N LEU A 31 24.71 -7.82 17.85
CA LEU A 31 25.95 -7.23 17.35
C LEU A 31 25.72 -6.88 15.88
N PRO A 32 26.13 -5.69 15.40
CA PRO A 32 26.01 -5.39 13.99
C PRO A 32 26.74 -6.49 13.22
N LEU A 33 26.03 -7.19 12.34
CA LEU A 33 26.69 -8.07 11.37
C LEU A 33 27.73 -7.21 10.67
N GLN A 34 29.01 -7.54 10.86
CA GLN A 34 30.09 -6.86 10.18
C GLN A 34 29.81 -6.94 8.69
N LYS A 35 29.56 -5.79 8.06
CA LYS A 35 29.30 -5.73 6.62
C LYS A 35 30.62 -6.05 5.91
N LYS A 36 30.65 -7.19 5.21
CA LYS A 36 31.80 -7.61 4.42
C LYS A 36 31.78 -6.90 3.07
N GLU A 37 32.91 -6.32 2.68
CA GLU A 37 33.07 -5.69 1.37
C GLU A 37 33.23 -6.73 0.26
N VAL A 38 32.64 -6.44 -0.89
CA VAL A 38 32.71 -7.26 -2.10
C VAL A 38 34.11 -7.14 -2.69
N LYS A 39 34.76 -8.29 -2.94
CA LYS A 39 36.09 -8.36 -3.54
C LYS A 39 36.09 -9.05 -4.91
N ARG A 40 35.05 -9.83 -5.22
CA ARG A 40 34.91 -10.59 -6.46
C ARG A 40 33.48 -10.49 -6.96
N VAL A 41 33.32 -10.16 -8.24
CA VAL A 41 32.01 -10.06 -8.91
C VAL A 41 32.03 -10.85 -10.21
N CYS A 42 31.01 -11.67 -10.43
CA CYS A 42 30.75 -12.34 -11.69
C CYS A 42 29.66 -11.60 -12.46
N LEU A 43 30.01 -11.03 -13.61
CA LEU A 43 29.09 -10.37 -14.54
C LEU A 43 28.37 -11.42 -15.38
N ILE A 44 27.03 -11.37 -15.36
CA ILE A 44 26.18 -12.33 -16.07
C ILE A 44 25.46 -11.66 -17.23
N GLY A 45 25.39 -12.39 -18.35
CA GLY A 45 24.56 -12.06 -19.49
C GLY A 45 24.92 -10.70 -20.12
N ALA A 46 23.93 -9.83 -20.29
CA ALA A 46 24.10 -8.51 -20.92
C ALA A 46 25.00 -7.55 -20.13
N SER A 47 25.14 -7.75 -18.81
CA SER A 47 25.93 -6.89 -17.94
C SER A 47 27.43 -6.88 -18.29
N ARG A 48 27.91 -7.90 -19.02
CA ARG A 48 29.29 -8.03 -19.49
C ARG A 48 29.68 -6.94 -20.50
N HIS A 49 28.71 -6.35 -21.20
CA HIS A 49 28.96 -5.36 -22.25
C HIS A 49 28.89 -3.91 -21.76
N ASP A 50 28.57 -3.68 -20.48
CA ASP A 50 28.53 -2.33 -19.90
C ASP A 50 29.92 -1.89 -19.43
N ALA A 51 30.64 -1.19 -20.31
CA ALA A 51 31.99 -0.70 -20.03
C ALA A 51 32.05 0.26 -18.83
N ARG A 52 30.99 1.04 -18.58
CA ARG A 52 30.95 1.98 -17.44
C ARG A 52 30.85 1.20 -16.14
N LEU A 53 29.99 0.19 -16.09
CA LEU A 53 29.83 -0.68 -14.94
C LEU A 53 31.12 -1.45 -14.62
N VAL A 54 31.79 -2.00 -15.65
CA VAL A 54 33.08 -2.69 -15.50
C VAL A 54 34.15 -1.76 -14.93
N ALA A 55 34.23 -0.51 -15.44
CA ALA A 55 35.16 0.49 -14.92
C ALA A 55 34.88 0.85 -13.46
N LEU A 56 33.61 1.03 -13.07
CA LEU A 56 33.26 1.26 -11.66
C LEU A 56 33.73 0.11 -10.76
N LEU A 57 33.49 -1.14 -11.16
CA LEU A 57 33.89 -2.29 -10.36
C LEU A 57 35.42 -2.41 -10.22
N LYS A 58 36.17 -2.24 -11.31
CA LYS A 58 37.64 -2.38 -11.30
C LYS A 58 38.34 -1.16 -10.73
N ASP A 59 38.00 0.03 -11.19
CA ASP A 59 38.78 1.24 -10.93
C ASP A 59 38.34 1.95 -9.65
N HIS A 60 37.03 1.98 -9.36
CA HIS A 60 36.51 2.62 -8.15
C HIS A 60 36.47 1.68 -6.95
N PHE A 61 36.06 0.42 -7.14
CA PHE A 61 35.92 -0.55 -6.04
C PHE A 61 37.07 -1.55 -5.91
N CYS A 62 38.00 -1.60 -6.87
CA CYS A 62 39.12 -2.56 -6.88
C CYS A 62 38.68 -4.03 -6.76
N VAL A 63 37.55 -4.37 -7.40
CA VAL A 63 36.96 -5.71 -7.39
C VAL A 63 37.53 -6.54 -8.54
N ASP A 64 37.83 -7.82 -8.26
CA ASP A 64 38.15 -8.81 -9.29
C ASP A 64 36.87 -9.17 -10.07
N VAL A 65 36.82 -8.79 -11.35
CA VAL A 65 35.66 -8.95 -12.21
C VAL A 65 35.86 -10.15 -13.13
N ILE A 66 34.96 -11.11 -13.02
CA ILE A 66 34.89 -12.31 -13.84
C ILE A 66 33.65 -12.22 -14.72
N GLU A 67 33.73 -12.75 -15.93
CA GLU A 67 32.61 -12.81 -16.85
C GLU A 67 32.15 -14.26 -16.99
N SER A 68 30.83 -14.46 -16.99
CA SER A 68 30.23 -15.77 -17.28
C SER A 68 28.89 -15.57 -17.99
N GLU A 69 28.53 -16.54 -18.82
CA GLU A 69 27.19 -16.55 -19.43
C GLU A 69 26.11 -16.91 -18.40
N THR A 70 26.41 -17.84 -17.48
CA THR A 70 25.42 -18.38 -16.54
C THR A 70 25.77 -18.15 -15.07
N GLY A 71 27.05 -17.94 -14.76
CA GLY A 71 27.59 -17.88 -13.40
C GLY A 71 27.61 -19.22 -12.66
N THR A 72 27.14 -20.32 -13.27
CA THR A 72 26.95 -21.60 -12.57
C THR A 72 28.25 -22.25 -12.13
N GLU A 73 29.34 -22.02 -12.85
CA GLU A 73 30.69 -22.49 -12.47
C GLU A 73 31.22 -21.88 -11.16
N TYR A 74 30.66 -20.76 -10.69
CA TYR A 74 31.08 -20.07 -9.47
C TYR A 74 30.05 -20.14 -8.33
N LYS A 75 28.97 -20.90 -8.49
CA LYS A 75 27.84 -20.94 -7.54
C LYS A 75 28.25 -21.38 -6.12
N ASP A 76 29.27 -22.23 -6.02
CA ASP A 76 29.73 -22.81 -4.75
C ASP A 76 30.81 -21.94 -4.07
N ASP A 77 31.21 -20.83 -4.69
CA ASP A 77 32.16 -19.87 -4.11
C ASP A 77 31.42 -18.91 -3.14
N PRO A 78 31.66 -19.00 -1.82
CA PRO A 78 30.98 -18.17 -0.83
C PRO A 78 31.40 -16.70 -0.87
N ASN A 79 32.45 -16.37 -1.63
CA ASN A 79 32.93 -15.00 -1.83
C ASN A 79 32.48 -14.41 -3.16
N MET A 80 31.72 -15.14 -3.97
CA MET A 80 31.24 -14.68 -5.26
C MET A 80 29.93 -13.89 -5.12
N VAL A 81 29.90 -12.69 -5.70
CA VAL A 81 28.69 -11.92 -5.91
C VAL A 81 28.37 -11.87 -7.39
N PHE A 82 27.15 -12.21 -7.75
CA PHE A 82 26.69 -12.20 -9.14
C PHE A 82 26.00 -10.88 -9.46
N LEU A 83 26.33 -10.31 -10.61
CA LEU A 83 25.69 -9.09 -11.10
C LEU A 83 24.79 -9.43 -12.29
N CYS A 84 23.49 -9.18 -12.12
CA CYS A 84 22.47 -9.41 -13.15
C CYS A 84 21.72 -8.11 -13.46
N ALA A 85 21.58 -7.77 -14.75
CA ALA A 85 20.89 -6.55 -15.18
C ALA A 85 19.36 -6.65 -15.19
N ASP A 86 18.78 -7.87 -15.20
CA ASP A 86 17.34 -8.08 -15.19
C ASP A 86 16.94 -9.11 -14.11
N PHE A 87 16.08 -8.70 -13.19
CA PHE A 87 15.59 -9.54 -12.09
C PHE A 87 14.18 -10.12 -12.36
N ILE A 88 13.60 -9.83 -13.52
CA ILE A 88 12.22 -10.20 -13.86
C ILE A 88 12.20 -11.35 -14.88
N TYR A 89 12.86 -11.16 -16.03
CA TYR A 89 12.72 -12.10 -17.14
C TYR A 89 13.91 -13.05 -17.26
N ASP A 90 15.12 -12.59 -16.94
CA ASP A 90 16.35 -13.39 -16.99
C ASP A 90 16.23 -14.72 -16.22
N GLN A 91 16.54 -15.83 -16.91
CA GLN A 91 16.52 -17.17 -16.35
C GLN A 91 17.74 -17.44 -15.48
N HIS A 92 18.91 -16.89 -15.81
CA HIS A 92 20.11 -17.06 -15.01
C HIS A 92 19.93 -16.43 -13.63
N PHE A 93 19.29 -15.26 -13.57
CA PHE A 93 18.88 -14.65 -12.30
C PHE A 93 17.99 -15.59 -11.47
N LYS A 94 16.96 -16.18 -12.09
CA LYS A 94 16.01 -17.07 -11.39
C LYS A 94 16.72 -18.31 -10.84
N ASP A 95 17.62 -18.89 -11.62
CA ASP A 95 18.41 -20.05 -11.22
C ASP A 95 19.33 -19.73 -10.04
N LEU A 96 20.07 -18.61 -10.11
CA LEU A 96 20.96 -18.17 -9.03
C LEU A 96 20.20 -17.85 -7.75
N ARG A 97 19.06 -17.17 -7.88
CA ARG A 97 18.16 -16.86 -6.76
C ARG A 97 17.62 -18.13 -6.12
N SER A 98 17.23 -19.13 -6.91
CA SER A 98 16.71 -20.41 -6.38
C SER A 98 17.73 -21.18 -5.55
N ARG A 99 19.02 -20.94 -5.80
CA ARG A 99 20.17 -21.55 -5.11
C ARG A 99 20.67 -20.72 -3.92
N GLY A 100 20.07 -19.56 -3.66
CA GLY A 100 20.46 -18.66 -2.58
C GLY A 100 21.77 -17.90 -2.82
N SER A 101 22.17 -17.77 -4.08
CA SER A 101 23.35 -17.01 -4.47
C SER A 101 23.21 -15.52 -4.10
N LEU A 102 24.34 -14.86 -3.93
CA LEU A 102 24.42 -13.43 -3.65
C LEU A 102 24.29 -12.66 -4.96
N VAL A 103 23.17 -11.97 -5.17
CA VAL A 103 22.90 -11.28 -6.43
C VAL A 103 22.69 -9.79 -6.21
N ILE A 104 23.35 -8.97 -7.02
CA ILE A 104 23.18 -7.51 -7.06
C ILE A 104 22.82 -7.02 -8.47
N GLY A 105 22.24 -5.82 -8.55
CA GLY A 105 21.96 -5.13 -9.80
C GLY A 105 22.96 -4.01 -10.13
N PRO A 106 23.01 -3.57 -11.41
CA PRO A 106 23.89 -2.48 -11.85
C PRO A 106 23.66 -1.16 -11.10
N ALA A 107 22.39 -0.82 -10.86
CA ALA A 107 22.01 0.44 -10.23
C ALA A 107 22.59 0.59 -8.81
N LEU A 108 22.71 -0.51 -8.06
CA LEU A 108 23.37 -0.51 -6.75
C LEU A 108 24.84 -0.12 -6.85
N VAL A 109 25.58 -0.66 -7.82
CA VAL A 109 27.01 -0.34 -8.03
C VAL A 109 27.19 1.14 -8.34
N THR A 110 26.38 1.66 -9.27
CA THR A 110 26.40 3.08 -9.65
C THR A 110 26.04 3.98 -8.46
N LEU A 111 25.04 3.60 -7.66
CA LEU A 111 24.61 4.35 -6.48
C LEU A 111 25.69 4.37 -5.39
N CYS A 112 26.33 3.24 -5.10
CA CYS A 112 27.42 3.19 -4.13
C CYS A 112 28.61 4.04 -4.59
N ALA A 113 28.93 4.01 -5.89
CA ALA A 113 30.04 4.79 -6.44
C ALA A 113 29.77 6.29 -6.36
N SER A 114 28.55 6.74 -6.68
CA SER A 114 28.20 8.17 -6.62
C SER A 114 28.22 8.73 -5.21
N LYS A 115 28.02 7.88 -4.18
CA LYS A 115 28.11 8.25 -2.77
C LYS A 115 29.50 8.02 -2.15
N SER A 116 30.45 7.46 -2.91
CA SER A 116 31.74 6.99 -2.39
C SER A 116 31.59 6.02 -1.20
N GLU A 117 30.53 5.20 -1.22
CA GLU A 117 30.26 4.18 -0.22
C GLU A 117 30.83 2.82 -0.67
N PRO A 118 31.36 1.97 0.22
CA PRO A 118 31.84 0.65 -0.15
C PRO A 118 30.71 -0.26 -0.67
N LEU A 119 31.05 -1.13 -1.62
CA LEU A 119 30.14 -2.18 -2.08
C LEU A 119 30.15 -3.35 -1.09
N PHE A 120 29.03 -3.58 -0.40
CA PHE A 120 28.90 -4.64 0.59
C PHE A 120 28.15 -5.87 0.07
N PHE A 121 28.45 -7.02 0.66
CA PHE A 121 27.73 -8.27 0.39
C PHE A 121 26.22 -8.10 0.65
N PRO A 122 25.34 -8.50 -0.29
CA PRO A 122 23.92 -8.58 -0.01
C PRO A 122 23.64 -9.70 1.00
N ARG A 123 22.44 -9.71 1.59
CA ARG A 123 22.03 -10.84 2.44
C ARG A 123 21.73 -12.05 1.55
N ALA A 124 22.06 -13.24 2.05
CA ALA A 124 21.67 -14.49 1.39
C ALA A 124 20.15 -14.52 1.14
N ASN A 125 19.74 -15.07 -0.02
CA ASN A 125 18.35 -15.10 -0.48
C ASN A 125 17.66 -13.72 -0.64
N CYS A 126 18.41 -12.62 -0.57
CA CYS A 126 17.89 -11.26 -0.74
C CYS A 126 18.62 -10.53 -1.87
N PRO A 127 18.30 -10.84 -3.15
CA PRO A 127 18.84 -10.09 -4.28
C PRO A 127 18.56 -8.60 -4.13
N LEU A 128 19.56 -7.75 -4.43
CA LEU A 128 19.47 -6.30 -4.27
C LEU A 128 19.84 -5.58 -5.57
N TYR A 129 18.86 -5.05 -6.27
CA TYR A 129 19.06 -4.36 -7.53
C TYR A 129 19.56 -2.92 -7.34
N THR A 130 18.94 -2.23 -6.40
CA THR A 130 19.21 -0.84 -6.00
C THR A 130 18.79 -0.67 -4.54
N ASP A 131 19.23 0.39 -3.89
CA ASP A 131 18.85 0.71 -2.50
C ASP A 131 17.89 1.91 -2.41
N SER A 132 17.11 2.14 -3.48
CA SER A 132 16.19 3.29 -3.60
C SER A 132 15.05 3.27 -2.57
N MET A 133 14.67 2.09 -2.06
CA MET A 133 13.72 1.87 -0.97
C MET A 133 14.40 1.53 0.36
N ALA A 134 15.69 1.85 0.54
CA ALA A 134 16.37 1.68 1.83
C ALA A 134 15.58 2.36 2.97
N GLY A 135 15.37 1.64 4.07
CA GLY A 135 14.61 2.13 5.23
C GLY A 135 13.09 2.18 5.04
N ILE A 136 12.58 1.81 3.86
CA ILE A 136 11.14 1.68 3.63
C ILE A 136 10.66 0.33 4.13
N THR A 137 9.57 0.37 4.89
CA THR A 137 8.84 -0.80 5.33
C THR A 137 7.40 -0.71 4.86
N VAL A 138 6.94 -1.74 4.14
CA VAL A 138 5.60 -1.76 3.54
C VAL A 138 4.74 -2.88 4.12
N ALA A 139 3.43 -2.66 4.15
CA ALA A 139 2.44 -3.72 4.30
C ALA A 139 1.47 -3.69 3.11
N LEU A 140 0.95 -4.83 2.70
CA LEU A 140 -0.02 -4.93 1.60
C LEU A 140 -1.39 -5.32 2.14
N SER A 141 -2.46 -4.72 1.62
CA SER A 141 -3.83 -5.03 2.04
C SER A 141 -4.83 -4.95 0.89
N GLY A 142 -5.77 -5.89 0.84
CA GLY A 142 -6.80 -5.93 -0.21
C GLY A 142 -6.27 -6.31 -1.60
N ILE A 143 -5.07 -6.90 -1.69
CA ILE A 143 -4.40 -7.25 -2.96
C ILE A 143 -4.35 -8.78 -3.11
N SER A 144 -4.47 -9.27 -4.35
CA SER A 144 -4.42 -10.70 -4.65
C SER A 144 -3.05 -11.31 -4.31
N ARG A 145 -3.02 -12.59 -3.95
CA ARG A 145 -1.78 -13.29 -3.54
C ARG A 145 -0.67 -13.20 -4.59
N ALA A 146 -1.02 -13.30 -5.88
CA ALA A 146 -0.07 -13.19 -6.98
C ALA A 146 0.58 -11.80 -7.03
N ARG A 147 -0.24 -10.74 -7.08
CA ARG A 147 0.24 -9.34 -7.08
C ARG A 147 1.03 -9.01 -5.81
N CYS A 148 0.65 -9.56 -4.66
CA CYS A 148 1.40 -9.41 -3.41
C CYS A 148 2.81 -9.99 -3.49
N ARG A 149 2.98 -11.19 -4.05
CA ARG A 149 4.31 -11.84 -4.19
C ARG A 149 5.22 -11.08 -5.13
N GLU A 150 4.67 -10.62 -6.26
CA GLU A 150 5.37 -9.79 -7.23
C GLU A 150 5.84 -8.47 -6.59
N THR A 151 4.89 -7.70 -6.04
CA THR A 151 5.17 -6.41 -5.40
C THR A 151 6.18 -6.56 -4.25
N ALA A 152 6.02 -7.60 -3.43
CA ALA A 152 6.95 -7.86 -2.34
C ALA A 152 8.35 -8.26 -2.84
N SER A 153 8.48 -8.82 -4.04
CA SER A 153 9.79 -9.06 -4.66
C SER A 153 10.40 -7.75 -5.13
N LEU A 154 9.65 -6.91 -5.85
CA LEU A 154 10.13 -5.59 -6.30
C LEU A 154 10.59 -4.70 -5.16
N VAL A 155 9.81 -4.62 -4.07
CA VAL A 155 10.18 -3.85 -2.88
C VAL A 155 11.49 -4.35 -2.28
N ARG A 156 11.68 -5.67 -2.18
CA ARG A 156 12.94 -6.25 -1.66
C ARG A 156 14.13 -6.00 -2.59
N PHE A 157 13.91 -6.08 -3.91
CA PHE A 157 14.94 -5.77 -4.89
C PHE A 157 15.39 -4.31 -4.83
N MET A 158 14.54 -3.40 -4.36
CA MET A 158 14.87 -2.00 -4.14
C MET A 158 15.39 -1.71 -2.72
N GLY A 159 15.66 -2.72 -1.89
CA GLY A 159 16.18 -2.52 -0.52
C GLY A 159 15.12 -2.31 0.56
N GLY A 160 13.84 -2.37 0.19
CA GLY A 160 12.72 -2.24 1.11
C GLY A 160 12.39 -3.54 1.86
N SER A 161 11.59 -3.41 2.91
CA SER A 161 11.14 -4.50 3.77
C SER A 161 9.62 -4.66 3.70
N VAL A 162 9.13 -5.91 3.77
CA VAL A 162 7.70 -6.22 3.58
C VAL A 162 7.16 -6.98 4.79
N HIS A 163 6.10 -6.47 5.39
CA HIS A 163 5.39 -7.10 6.49
C HIS A 163 4.00 -7.57 6.05
N ARG A 164 3.56 -8.71 6.62
CA ARG A 164 2.24 -9.29 6.34
C ARG A 164 1.10 -8.41 6.87
N ARG A 165 1.32 -7.73 7.99
CA ARG A 165 0.33 -6.87 8.66
C ARG A 165 0.94 -5.50 8.94
N PHE A 166 0.08 -4.50 8.98
CA PHE A 166 0.39 -3.16 9.40
C PHE A 166 0.83 -3.17 10.86
N SER A 167 1.92 -2.47 11.13
CA SER A 167 2.49 -2.29 12.47
C SER A 167 3.12 -0.90 12.54
N PRO A 168 3.46 -0.38 13.74
CA PRO A 168 4.08 0.93 13.87
C PRO A 168 5.39 1.13 13.08
N ARG A 169 6.08 0.04 12.70
CA ARG A 169 7.27 0.06 11.86
C ARG A 169 6.97 0.30 10.37
N VAL A 170 5.74 0.07 9.93
CA VAL A 170 5.33 0.23 8.54
C VAL A 170 5.28 1.71 8.19
N THR A 171 6.02 2.08 7.16
CA THR A 171 6.09 3.43 6.61
C THR A 171 5.00 3.68 5.56
N HIS A 172 4.67 2.65 4.76
CA HIS A 172 3.73 2.72 3.66
C HIS A 172 2.77 1.53 3.67
N LEU A 173 1.46 1.78 3.63
CA LEU A 173 0.45 0.77 3.35
C LEU A 173 0.16 0.79 1.84
N ILE A 174 0.31 -0.36 1.18
CA ILE A 174 0.02 -0.52 -0.24
C ILE A 174 -1.37 -1.15 -0.39
N THR A 175 -2.27 -0.45 -1.06
CA THR A 175 -3.63 -0.92 -1.36
C THR A 175 -4.23 -0.19 -2.55
N ASP A 176 -5.21 -0.79 -3.23
CA ASP A 176 -5.99 -0.16 -4.29
C ASP A 176 -7.46 0.07 -3.85
N SER A 177 -7.73 0.06 -2.53
CA SER A 177 -9.06 0.34 -1.99
C SER A 177 -9.02 0.81 -0.54
N VAL A 178 -9.84 1.81 -0.22
CA VAL A 178 -10.02 2.31 1.16
C VAL A 178 -10.76 1.32 2.07
N LEU A 179 -11.46 0.33 1.48
CA LEU A 179 -12.19 -0.71 2.21
C LEU A 179 -11.27 -1.78 2.83
N CYS A 180 -9.96 -1.69 2.63
CA CYS A 180 -9.04 -2.64 3.22
C CYS A 180 -9.00 -2.49 4.76
N SER A 181 -8.89 -3.61 5.47
CA SER A 181 -9.03 -3.66 6.93
C SER A 181 -7.96 -2.90 7.72
N GLN A 182 -6.94 -2.40 7.02
CA GLN A 182 -5.79 -1.71 7.62
C GLN A 182 -5.74 -0.21 7.24
N TYR A 183 -6.67 0.27 6.41
CA TYR A 183 -6.68 1.65 5.90
C TYR A 183 -6.73 2.68 7.03
N HIS A 184 -7.82 2.67 7.82
CA HIS A 184 -8.02 3.63 8.91
C HIS A 184 -6.91 3.59 9.95
N LYS A 185 -6.34 2.41 10.22
CA LYS A 185 -5.18 2.25 11.12
C LYS A 185 -3.93 2.94 10.57
N ALA A 186 -3.68 2.84 9.27
CA ALA A 186 -2.53 3.48 8.64
C ALA A 186 -2.70 5.01 8.57
N VAL A 187 -3.91 5.48 8.22
CA VAL A 187 -4.24 6.91 8.20
C VAL A 187 -4.11 7.52 9.60
N ALA A 188 -4.67 6.89 10.63
CA ALA A 188 -4.57 7.36 12.01
C ALA A 188 -3.11 7.41 12.51
N ALA A 189 -2.26 6.49 12.04
CA ALA A 189 -0.82 6.48 12.34
C ALA A 189 0.01 7.42 11.44
N GLN A 190 -0.64 8.26 10.63
CA GLN A 190 -0.01 9.21 9.69
C GLN A 190 1.00 8.53 8.76
N ARG A 191 0.69 7.31 8.31
CA ARG A 191 1.49 6.57 7.33
C ARG A 191 0.93 6.80 5.93
N TYR A 192 1.81 6.75 4.94
CA TYR A 192 1.37 6.87 3.55
C TYR A 192 0.53 5.66 3.16
N VAL A 193 -0.65 5.90 2.59
CA VAL A 193 -1.48 4.86 1.97
C VAL A 193 -1.42 5.07 0.47
N VAL A 194 -0.77 4.16 -0.24
CA VAL A 194 -0.42 4.31 -1.66
C VAL A 194 -0.91 3.17 -2.51
N HIS A 195 -1.13 3.47 -3.79
CA HIS A 195 -1.45 2.49 -4.82
C HIS A 195 -0.32 1.50 -5.07
N LEU A 196 -0.69 0.30 -5.57
CA LEU A 196 0.30 -0.68 -6.04
C LEU A 196 1.24 -0.09 -7.09
N ARG A 197 0.69 0.79 -7.94
CA ARG A 197 1.40 1.40 -9.07
C ARG A 197 2.62 2.23 -8.63
N TRP A 198 2.69 2.67 -7.37
CA TRP A 198 3.90 3.32 -6.82
C TRP A 198 5.12 2.42 -6.91
N VAL A 199 4.99 1.15 -6.52
CA VAL A 199 6.10 0.18 -6.56
C VAL A 199 6.50 -0.12 -7.99
N HIS A 200 5.53 -0.23 -8.90
CA HIS A 200 5.82 -0.44 -10.33
C HIS A 200 6.52 0.77 -10.96
N ALA A 201 6.08 2.00 -10.63
CA ALA A 201 6.73 3.23 -11.08
C ALA A 201 8.15 3.34 -10.52
N ALA A 202 8.33 3.03 -9.23
CA ALA A 202 9.65 3.01 -8.60
C ALA A 202 10.59 1.99 -9.27
N TRP A 203 10.08 0.79 -9.60
CA TRP A 203 10.85 -0.22 -10.30
C TRP A 203 11.17 0.15 -11.76
N ALA A 204 10.27 0.86 -12.43
CA ALA A 204 10.52 1.38 -13.78
C ALA A 204 11.68 2.40 -13.79
N LEU A 205 11.86 3.14 -12.69
CA LEU A 205 12.93 4.12 -12.49
C LEU A 205 14.14 3.57 -11.75
N ARG A 206 14.25 2.25 -11.56
CA ARG A 206 15.30 1.61 -10.74
C ARG A 206 16.74 1.94 -11.15
N ASP A 207 16.95 2.28 -12.43
CA ASP A 207 18.26 2.59 -13.01
C ASP A 207 18.63 4.08 -12.88
N ASP A 208 17.66 4.94 -12.56
CA ASP A 208 17.90 6.37 -12.36
C ASP A 208 18.19 6.68 -10.89
N ILE A 209 19.48 6.76 -10.57
CA ILE A 209 19.96 7.04 -9.20
C ILE A 209 19.68 8.46 -8.72
N ASN A 210 19.29 9.38 -9.61
CA ASN A 210 19.05 10.79 -9.26
C ASN A 210 17.61 11.01 -8.78
N ILE A 211 16.70 10.06 -9.03
CA ILE A 211 15.30 10.16 -8.64
C ILE A 211 15.08 9.49 -7.29
N SER A 212 14.62 10.28 -6.32
CA SER A 212 14.19 9.74 -5.02
C SER A 212 12.72 9.32 -5.07
N ILE A 213 12.48 8.03 -5.31
CA ILE A 213 11.13 7.41 -5.34
C ILE A 213 10.44 7.40 -3.97
N THR A 214 11.19 7.66 -2.90
CA THR A 214 10.71 7.75 -1.50
C THR A 214 10.46 9.19 -1.06
N ALA A 215 10.85 10.17 -1.88
CA ALA A 215 10.64 11.56 -1.54
C ALA A 215 9.14 11.89 -1.46
N PRO A 216 8.70 12.70 -0.49
CA PRO A 216 7.28 13.00 -0.30
C PRO A 216 6.57 13.51 -1.55
N HIS A 217 7.23 14.32 -2.38
CA HIS A 217 6.64 14.83 -3.63
C HIS A 217 6.35 13.72 -4.65
N PHE A 218 7.21 12.72 -4.75
CA PHE A 218 7.01 11.57 -5.63
C PHE A 218 5.88 10.69 -5.09
N VAL A 219 5.95 10.34 -3.79
CA VAL A 219 4.97 9.46 -3.12
C VAL A 219 3.55 10.04 -3.17
N ARG A 220 3.40 11.37 -3.05
CA ARG A 220 2.11 12.07 -3.12
C ARG A 220 1.31 11.78 -4.39
N GLY A 221 1.99 11.57 -5.52
CA GLY A 221 1.33 11.22 -6.79
C GLY A 221 0.70 9.82 -6.81
N PHE A 222 0.89 9.04 -5.75
CA PHE A 222 0.39 7.67 -5.65
C PHE A 222 -0.50 7.42 -4.42
N LEU A 223 -0.88 8.47 -3.69
CA LEU A 223 -1.78 8.32 -2.55
C LEU A 223 -3.14 7.79 -3.01
N VAL A 224 -3.72 6.91 -2.20
CA VAL A 224 -5.05 6.37 -2.46
C VAL A 224 -6.09 7.45 -2.21
N GLU A 225 -6.91 7.74 -3.22
CA GLU A 225 -7.92 8.78 -3.16
C GLU A 225 -9.08 8.41 -2.21
N PRO A 226 -9.83 9.40 -1.69
CA PRO A 226 -10.81 9.17 -0.63
C PRO A 226 -11.88 8.14 -0.95
N PHE A 227 -12.30 8.02 -2.22
CA PHE A 227 -13.38 7.12 -2.61
C PHE A 227 -12.88 5.90 -3.38
N CYS A 228 -11.57 5.65 -3.39
CA CYS A 228 -10.99 4.57 -4.15
C CYS A 228 -11.51 3.18 -3.71
N GLY A 229 -12.16 2.48 -4.64
CA GLY A 229 -12.81 1.19 -4.40
C GLY A 229 -14.20 1.29 -3.76
N LEU A 230 -14.73 2.49 -3.54
CA LEU A 230 -16.10 2.70 -3.10
C LEU A 230 -17.08 2.71 -4.27
N SER A 231 -18.29 2.22 -4.00
CA SER A 231 -19.49 2.38 -4.81
C SER A 231 -20.48 3.21 -4.00
N ILE A 232 -20.84 4.41 -4.46
CA ILE A 232 -21.60 5.41 -3.70
C ILE A 232 -22.99 5.60 -4.33
N TRP A 233 -24.01 5.63 -3.47
CA TRP A 233 -25.39 6.00 -3.80
C TRP A 233 -25.82 7.21 -3.00
N PHE A 234 -26.61 8.11 -3.59
CA PHE A 234 -27.06 9.35 -2.95
C PHE A 234 -28.58 9.35 -2.78
N VAL A 235 -29.07 9.84 -1.63
CA VAL A 235 -30.51 9.92 -1.33
C VAL A 235 -30.88 11.30 -0.77
N GLY A 236 -32.02 11.83 -1.23
CA GLY A 236 -32.55 13.11 -0.75
C GLY A 236 -31.94 14.36 -1.41
N TYR A 237 -31.49 14.23 -2.66
CA TYR A 237 -30.93 15.32 -3.46
C TYR A 237 -31.76 15.53 -4.72
N SER A 238 -31.83 16.78 -5.17
CA SER A 238 -32.40 17.13 -6.47
C SER A 238 -31.53 16.62 -7.64
N ALA A 239 -32.12 16.55 -8.83
CA ALA A 239 -31.39 16.12 -10.03
C ALA A 239 -30.17 17.02 -10.33
N GLU A 240 -30.27 18.31 -10.03
CA GLU A 240 -29.19 19.29 -10.23
C GLU A 240 -28.03 19.06 -9.26
N GLU A 241 -28.30 18.90 -7.95
CA GLU A 241 -27.26 18.62 -6.94
C GLU A 241 -26.53 17.30 -7.21
N LEU A 242 -27.27 16.29 -7.68
CA LEU A 242 -26.72 14.98 -8.00
C LEU A 242 -25.65 15.05 -9.09
N ILE A 243 -25.72 15.98 -10.05
CA ILE A 243 -24.70 16.12 -11.09
C ILE A 243 -23.34 16.43 -10.44
N GLY A 244 -23.30 17.42 -9.55
CA GLY A 244 -22.05 17.83 -8.89
C GLY A 244 -21.51 16.81 -7.89
N LEU A 245 -22.39 16.07 -7.19
CA LEU A 245 -22.00 14.98 -6.29
C LEU A 245 -21.43 13.78 -7.05
N ARG A 246 -22.05 13.43 -8.18
CA ARG A 246 -21.61 12.32 -9.03
C ARG A 246 -20.28 12.62 -9.68
N LEU A 247 -20.09 13.84 -10.19
CA LEU A 247 -18.83 14.28 -10.77
C LEU A 247 -17.68 14.16 -9.76
N ARG A 248 -17.86 14.72 -8.56
CA ARG A 248 -16.85 14.65 -7.48
C ARG A 248 -16.55 13.23 -7.01
N THR A 249 -17.56 12.37 -6.98
CA THR A 249 -17.34 10.93 -6.70
C THR A 249 -16.32 10.34 -7.66
N VAL A 250 -16.50 10.58 -8.97
CA VAL A 250 -15.62 10.03 -10.02
C VAL A 250 -14.24 10.69 -10.01
N GLU A 251 -14.16 12.02 -9.83
CA GLU A 251 -12.91 12.77 -9.71
C GLU A 251 -12.01 12.23 -8.58
N HIS A 252 -12.61 11.76 -7.48
CA HIS A 252 -11.92 11.18 -6.35
C HIS A 252 -11.91 9.63 -6.36
N MET A 253 -11.96 9.04 -7.56
CA MET A 253 -11.80 7.60 -7.83
C MET A 253 -12.86 6.68 -7.21
N GLY A 254 -14.02 7.24 -6.87
CA GLY A 254 -15.21 6.49 -6.51
C GLY A 254 -16.01 6.03 -7.73
N LYS A 255 -16.87 5.04 -7.51
CA LYS A 255 -17.83 4.56 -8.51
C LYS A 255 -19.24 4.97 -8.10
N LEU A 256 -20.07 5.23 -9.08
CA LEU A 256 -21.51 5.42 -8.87
C LEU A 256 -22.19 4.06 -8.88
N ALA A 257 -22.94 3.77 -7.82
CA ALA A 257 -23.73 2.54 -7.78
C ALA A 257 -24.86 2.61 -8.83
N ALA A 258 -25.03 1.55 -9.63
CA ALA A 258 -26.13 1.46 -10.59
C ALA A 258 -27.48 1.25 -9.88
N HIS A 259 -27.46 0.46 -8.81
CA HIS A 259 -28.61 0.23 -7.94
C HIS A 259 -28.19 0.43 -6.49
N VAL A 260 -29.14 0.79 -5.63
CA VAL A 260 -28.90 0.95 -4.19
C VAL A 260 -28.21 -0.26 -3.58
N ARG A 261 -28.54 -1.50 -3.99
CA ARG A 261 -27.97 -2.74 -3.43
C ARG A 261 -26.49 -2.95 -3.77
N ASP A 262 -26.01 -2.31 -4.84
CA ASP A 262 -24.62 -2.39 -5.30
C ASP A 262 -23.72 -1.36 -4.60
N ALA A 263 -24.30 -0.47 -3.79
CA ALA A 263 -23.56 0.57 -3.10
C ALA A 263 -22.84 0.00 -1.88
N THR A 264 -21.58 0.39 -1.73
CA THR A 264 -20.84 0.25 -0.46
C THR A 264 -21.27 1.31 0.54
N HIS A 265 -21.57 2.52 0.05
CA HIS A 265 -21.91 3.70 0.83
C HIS A 265 -23.19 4.33 0.31
N VAL A 266 -24.07 4.71 1.23
CA VAL A 266 -25.28 5.48 0.97
C VAL A 266 -25.14 6.82 1.68
N VAL A 267 -25.02 7.88 0.90
CA VAL A 267 -24.88 9.25 1.40
C VAL A 267 -26.25 9.91 1.42
N VAL A 268 -26.68 10.32 2.61
CA VAL A 268 -28.04 10.81 2.87
C VAL A 268 -28.00 12.31 3.12
N SER A 269 -28.82 13.05 2.38
CA SER A 269 -29.03 14.49 2.64
C SER A 269 -29.65 14.71 4.02
N ASN A 270 -29.26 15.78 4.70
CA ASN A 270 -29.76 16.10 6.05
C ASN A 270 -31.28 16.32 6.12
N ASN A 271 -31.91 16.63 4.99
CA ASN A 271 -33.34 16.88 4.87
C ASN A 271 -34.13 15.68 4.35
N ALA A 272 -33.48 14.53 4.11
CA ALA A 272 -34.14 13.34 3.61
C ALA A 272 -34.88 12.59 4.73
N ASP A 273 -36.14 12.24 4.50
CA ASP A 273 -36.87 11.25 5.32
C ASP A 273 -36.75 9.89 4.61
N ILE A 274 -35.93 8.99 5.18
CA ILE A 274 -35.67 7.67 4.62
C ILE A 274 -35.87 6.60 5.69
N SER A 275 -36.42 5.45 5.30
CA SER A 275 -36.52 4.29 6.19
C SER A 275 -35.27 3.42 6.04
N LEU A 276 -34.66 3.02 7.16
CA LEU A 276 -33.47 2.14 7.15
C LEU A 276 -33.76 0.74 6.58
N GLY A 277 -35.04 0.34 6.55
CA GLY A 277 -35.47 -0.97 6.04
C GLY A 277 -35.16 -1.23 4.56
N ASP A 278 -34.92 -0.17 3.79
CA ASP A 278 -34.65 -0.25 2.35
C ASP A 278 -33.18 -0.60 2.02
N PHE A 279 -32.30 -0.57 3.03
CA PHE A 279 -30.86 -0.74 2.86
C PHE A 279 -30.33 -2.02 3.50
N SER A 280 -29.24 -2.55 2.92
CA SER A 280 -28.58 -3.73 3.45
C SER A 280 -27.65 -3.39 4.62
N ARG A 281 -27.60 -4.26 5.64
CA ARG A 281 -26.69 -4.14 6.79
C ARG A 281 -25.21 -4.09 6.44
N ARG A 282 -24.83 -4.48 5.21
CA ARG A 282 -23.45 -4.43 4.72
C ARG A 282 -23.05 -3.05 4.22
N GLN A 283 -24.01 -2.15 4.00
CA GLN A 283 -23.79 -0.82 3.46
C GLN A 283 -23.52 0.16 4.60
N LYS A 284 -22.63 1.11 4.35
CA LYS A 284 -22.37 2.22 5.26
C LYS A 284 -23.33 3.36 4.92
N ILE A 285 -24.23 3.68 5.84
CA ILE A 285 -25.20 4.77 5.68
C ILE A 285 -24.68 5.97 6.47
N VAL A 286 -24.37 7.05 5.75
CA VAL A 286 -23.64 8.21 6.30
C VAL A 286 -24.31 9.52 5.92
N HIS A 287 -24.13 10.52 6.76
CA HIS A 287 -24.50 11.90 6.45
C HIS A 287 -23.65 12.46 5.29
N ASP A 288 -24.20 13.48 4.61
CA ASP A 288 -23.52 14.24 3.56
C ASP A 288 -22.18 14.84 3.98
N GLU A 289 -22.05 15.22 5.25
CA GLU A 289 -20.81 15.73 5.83
C GLU A 289 -19.63 14.76 5.66
N TRP A 290 -19.86 13.44 5.72
CA TRP A 290 -18.81 12.44 5.50
C TRP A 290 -18.18 12.61 4.11
N PHE A 291 -19.02 12.77 3.08
CA PHE A 291 -18.56 12.90 1.70
C PHE A 291 -17.65 14.12 1.54
N TRP A 292 -18.04 15.25 2.11
CA TRP A 292 -17.25 16.47 2.05
C TRP A 292 -16.00 16.41 2.94
N ALA A 293 -16.08 15.76 4.09
CA ALA A 293 -14.93 15.53 4.95
C ALA A 293 -13.86 14.70 4.23
N CYS A 294 -14.27 13.63 3.54
CA CYS A 294 -13.38 12.80 2.73
C CYS A 294 -12.61 13.63 1.68
N ILE A 295 -13.32 14.50 0.97
CA ILE A 295 -12.71 15.37 -0.05
C ILE A 295 -11.74 16.38 0.60
N ARG A 296 -12.17 17.09 1.65
CA ARG A 296 -11.33 18.08 2.34
C ARG A 296 -10.04 17.48 2.90
N LEU A 297 -10.13 16.29 3.47
CA LEU A 297 -8.99 15.58 4.06
C LEU A 297 -8.12 14.87 3.02
N SER A 298 -8.60 14.72 1.78
CA SER A 298 -7.97 13.88 0.75
C SER A 298 -7.72 12.44 1.24
N SER A 299 -8.59 11.93 2.12
CA SER A 299 -8.57 10.57 2.65
C SER A 299 -9.98 10.11 3.03
N CYS A 300 -10.26 8.81 3.02
CA CYS A 300 -11.56 8.29 3.48
C CYS A 300 -11.72 8.51 4.98
N ALA A 301 -12.72 9.29 5.38
CA ALA A 301 -13.06 9.50 6.78
C ALA A 301 -13.70 8.23 7.37
N ASP A 302 -13.49 8.03 8.67
CA ASP A 302 -14.11 6.92 9.40
C ASP A 302 -15.62 7.11 9.43
N GLU A 303 -16.32 6.17 8.78
CA GLU A 303 -17.77 6.17 8.60
C GLU A 303 -18.52 6.15 9.93
N ASP A 304 -17.92 5.58 10.98
CA ASP A 304 -18.55 5.46 12.29
C ASP A 304 -18.80 6.82 12.95
N ASN A 305 -18.01 7.84 12.60
CA ASN A 305 -18.18 9.21 13.09
C ASN A 305 -19.30 9.99 12.38
N TYR A 306 -19.83 9.45 11.28
CA TYR A 306 -20.82 10.13 10.43
C TYR A 306 -22.03 9.25 10.14
N LYS A 307 -22.27 8.22 10.95
CA LYS A 307 -23.42 7.32 10.82
C LYS A 307 -24.72 8.10 10.80
N TRP A 308 -25.53 7.84 9.78
CA TRP A 308 -26.88 8.36 9.74
C TRP A 308 -27.79 7.50 10.62
N VAL A 309 -28.61 8.16 11.44
CA VAL A 309 -29.59 7.51 12.32
C VAL A 309 -30.99 8.00 11.94
N GLU A 310 -31.92 7.06 11.83
CA GLU A 310 -33.33 7.39 11.58
C GLU A 310 -33.85 8.24 12.72
N ARG A 311 -34.39 9.42 12.40
CA ARG A 311 -35.02 10.26 13.43
C ARG A 311 -36.25 9.50 13.92
N GLU A 312 -36.28 9.16 15.21
CA GLU A 312 -37.48 8.61 15.81
C GLU A 312 -38.63 9.57 15.54
N ARG A 313 -39.66 9.09 14.83
CA ARG A 313 -40.92 9.82 14.71
C ARG A 313 -41.43 10.01 16.12
N ALA A 314 -41.33 11.22 16.66
CA ALA A 314 -42.10 11.60 17.83
C ALA A 314 -43.55 11.26 17.48
N LYS A 315 -44.10 10.22 18.10
CA LYS A 315 -45.53 9.97 18.09
C LYS A 315 -46.14 11.28 18.56
N LYS A 316 -46.89 11.95 17.68
CA LYS A 316 -47.80 13.02 18.10
C LYS A 316 -48.88 12.33 18.93
N ASP A 317 -48.57 12.06 20.21
CA ASP A 317 -49.61 11.82 21.19
C ASP A 317 -50.38 13.14 21.30
N HIS A 318 -51.60 13.07 20.80
CA HIS A 318 -52.59 14.11 20.94
C HIS A 318 -53.11 14.02 22.38
N ASP A 319 -52.43 14.70 23.30
CA ASP A 319 -52.92 14.90 24.66
C ASP A 319 -53.23 16.39 24.86
N PRO A 320 -54.46 16.76 25.28
CA PRO A 320 -54.80 18.15 25.50
C PRO A 320 -54.05 18.65 26.75
N ARG A 321 -53.34 19.77 26.60
CA ARG A 321 -52.65 20.46 27.70
C ARG A 321 -53.56 20.60 28.93
N PRO A 322 -52.94 20.67 30.12
CA PRO A 322 -53.07 21.93 30.85
C PRO A 322 -51.71 22.58 31.12
N ALA A 323 -51.79 23.89 31.33
CA ALA A 323 -50.69 24.83 31.42
C ALA A 323 -49.77 24.60 32.64
N GLY A 324 -48.47 24.88 32.45
CA GLY A 324 -47.52 25.08 33.55
C GLY A 324 -46.06 25.03 33.11
N SER A 325 -45.45 26.22 32.89
CA SER A 325 -44.15 26.68 33.40
C SER A 325 -43.03 25.64 33.65
N PHE A 326 -41.75 25.76 33.27
CA PHE A 326 -40.85 26.84 32.82
C PHE A 326 -39.52 26.17 32.41
N LEU A 327 -38.81 26.75 31.43
CA LEU A 327 -37.36 26.76 31.14
C LEU A 327 -36.38 25.77 31.83
N ARG A 328 -35.52 25.13 31.01
CA ARG A 328 -34.08 24.75 31.16
C ARG A 328 -33.82 23.55 30.22
N LEU A 329 -32.84 23.43 29.33
CA LEU A 329 -31.49 23.96 29.20
C LEU A 329 -31.08 23.84 27.70
N ILE A 330 -30.73 24.95 27.05
CA ILE A 330 -29.82 24.96 25.89
C ILE A 330 -28.47 25.36 26.47
N ALA A 331 -27.48 24.48 26.39
CA ALA A 331 -26.05 24.82 26.36
C ALA A 331 -25.24 23.54 26.57
N PHE A 332 -24.65 23.00 25.51
CA PHE A 332 -23.30 22.43 25.55
C PHE A 332 -22.86 22.23 24.08
N TRP A 333 -21.63 22.65 23.76
CA TRP A 333 -20.98 22.66 22.45
C TRP A 333 -21.09 23.95 21.62
N SER A 334 -20.80 25.08 22.25
CA SER A 334 -20.07 26.18 21.61
C SER A 334 -19.05 26.72 22.60
N LEU A 335 -17.77 26.43 22.36
CA LEU A 335 -16.52 27.09 22.78
C LEU A 335 -15.42 26.05 23.06
N ARG A 336 -14.56 25.80 22.06
CA ARG A 336 -13.10 25.57 22.24
C ARG A 336 -12.40 25.53 20.88
N GLN A 337 -12.35 26.66 20.20
CA GLN A 337 -11.37 27.00 19.17
C GLN A 337 -11.12 28.51 19.27
N LEU A 338 -10.31 28.87 20.26
CA LEU A 338 -9.59 30.13 20.40
C LEU A 338 -8.57 29.89 21.50
N GLY A 339 -7.32 29.61 21.13
CA GLY A 339 -6.23 29.49 22.10
C GLY A 339 -5.08 28.60 21.66
N GLN A 340 -4.20 29.19 20.84
CA GLN A 340 -2.79 28.85 20.57
C GLN A 340 -2.49 27.76 19.54
#